data_AF-A0A918XS08-F1
#
_entry.id   AF-A0A918XS08-F1
#
_cell.length_a   1.000
_cell.length_b   1.000
_cell.length_c   1.000
_cell.angle_alpha   90.00
_cell.angle_beta   90.00
_cell.angle_gamma   90.00
#
_symmetry.space_group_name_H-M   'P 1'
#
loop_
_entity.id
_entity.type
_entity.pdbx_description
1 polymer ?
#
loop_
_entity_poly.entity_id
_entity_poly.type
_entity_poly.pdbx_seq_one_letter_code
_entity_poly.pdbx_strand_id
1 'polypeptide(L)'
;MRRPAVLISALVAAVVWAVGAGVVAVRQWPAAGAAIERARDVGMRGCAGRYPDPAARERCEILFETQYVMERNIALFTRLLLVAGPLAGIGVWIGLDRRKSPSRRSRRR
;
A
#
# COMPACT_ATOMS: atom_id res chain seq x y z
N MET A 1 30.20 2.47 -16.93
CA MET A 1 28.86 2.02 -17.37
C MET A 1 28.03 3.23 -17.80
N ARG A 2 27.34 3.18 -18.94
CA ARG A 2 26.53 4.30 -19.43
C ARG A 2 25.29 4.44 -18.53
N ARG A 3 25.14 5.56 -17.82
CA ARG A 3 23.96 5.91 -17.00
C ARG A 3 22.59 5.50 -17.59
N PRO A 4 22.30 5.68 -18.90
CA PRO A 4 21.03 5.24 -19.47
C PRO A 4 20.80 3.73 -19.37
N ALA A 5 21.85 2.90 -19.50
CA ALA A 5 21.71 1.45 -19.38
C ALA A 5 21.36 1.01 -17.95
N VAL A 6 21.89 1.71 -16.94
CA VAL A 6 21.57 1.46 -15.52
C VAL A 6 20.12 1.84 -15.22
N LEU A 7 19.64 2.98 -15.75
CA LEU A 7 18.25 3.41 -15.62
C LEU A 7 17.27 2.42 -16.26
N ILE A 8 17.56 1.98 -17.49
CA ILE A 8 16.69 1.04 -18.21
C ILE A 8 16.62 -0.30 -17.48
N SER A 9 17.76 -0.86 -17.06
CA SER A 9 17.78 -2.12 -16.31
C SER A 9 17.06 -2.01 -14.96
N ALA A 10 17.22 -0.91 -14.22
CA ALA A 10 16.48 -0.67 -12.99
C ALA A 10 14.97 -0.57 -13.22
N LEU A 11 14.54 0.12 -14.29
CA LEU A 11 13.12 0.21 -14.67
C LEU A 11 12.54 -1.16 -15.02
N VAL A 12 13.25 -1.94 -15.84
CA VAL A 12 12.81 -3.30 -16.19
C VAL A 12 12.70 -4.17 -14.95
N ALA A 13 13.69 -4.13 -14.05
CA ALA A 13 13.65 -4.88 -12.80
C ALA A 13 12.46 -4.46 -11.91
N ALA A 14 12.18 -3.15 -11.80
CA ALA A 14 11.05 -2.64 -11.04
C ALA A 14 9.70 -3.06 -11.64
N VAL A 15 9.58 -3.09 -12.97
CA VAL A 15 8.36 -3.58 -13.66
C VAL A 15 8.18 -5.08 -13.41
N VAL A 16 9.23 -5.89 -13.57
CA VAL A 16 9.18 -7.33 -13.29
C VAL A 16 8.78 -7.59 -11.84
N TRP A 17 9.35 -6.83 -10.90
CA TRP A 17 8.96 -6.86 -9.49
C TRP A 17 7.48 -6.53 -9.29
N ALA A 18 7.01 -5.42 -9.84
CA ALA A 18 5.63 -4.96 -9.68
C ALA A 18 4.63 -6.01 -10.22
N VAL A 19 4.93 -6.63 -11.36
CA VAL A 19 4.10 -7.71 -11.92
C VAL A 19 4.11 -8.92 -11.00
N GLY A 20 5.28 -9.41 -10.57
CA GLY A 20 5.37 -10.57 -9.69
C GLY A 20 4.67 -10.35 -8.35
N ALA A 21 4.95 -9.21 -7.69
CA ALA A 21 4.32 -8.82 -6.45
C ALA A 21 2.80 -8.63 -6.61
N GLY A 22 2.35 -8.04 -7.73
CA GLY A 22 0.93 -7.85 -8.03
C GLY A 22 0.18 -9.17 -8.17
N VAL A 23 0.75 -10.14 -8.89
CA VAL A 23 0.18 -11.49 -9.02
C VAL A 23 0.06 -12.17 -7.66
N VAL A 24 1.10 -12.10 -6.82
CA VAL A 24 1.09 -12.66 -5.47
C VAL A 24 0.03 -11.98 -4.61
N ALA A 25 -0.03 -10.65 -4.64
CA ALA A 25 -1.00 -9.87 -3.88
C ALA A 25 -2.45 -10.21 -4.25
N VAL A 26 -2.76 -10.33 -5.54
CA VAL A 26 -4.09 -10.72 -6.03
C VAL A 26 -4.44 -12.14 -5.60
N ARG A 27 -3.51 -13.09 -5.71
CA ARG A 27 -3.76 -14.48 -5.29
C ARG A 27 -3.96 -14.65 -3.79
N GLN A 28 -3.23 -13.88 -2.98
CA GLN A 28 -3.32 -13.96 -1.52
C GLN A 28 -4.46 -13.12 -0.94
N TRP A 29 -5.02 -12.19 -1.72
CA TRP A 29 -6.07 -11.28 -1.26
C TRP A 29 -7.33 -11.99 -0.73
N PRO A 30 -7.90 -13.01 -1.41
CA PRO A 30 -9.14 -13.65 -0.93
C PRO A 30 -8.98 -14.24 0.47
N ALA A 31 -7.85 -14.89 0.75
CA ALA A 31 -7.59 -15.48 2.06
C ALA A 31 -7.45 -14.42 3.16
N ALA A 32 -6.75 -13.31 2.87
CA ALA A 32 -6.58 -12.21 3.80
C ALA A 32 -7.89 -11.45 4.03
N GLY A 33 -8.64 -11.14 2.97
CA GLY A 33 -9.94 -10.49 3.04
C GLY A 33 -10.95 -11.31 3.84
N ALA A 34 -11.03 -12.62 3.58
CA ALA A 34 -11.90 -13.52 4.33
C ALA A 34 -11.49 -13.67 5.81
N ALA A 35 -10.22 -13.48 6.16
CA ALA A 35 -9.80 -13.47 7.56
C ALA A 35 -10.28 -12.19 8.28
N ILE A 36 -10.15 -11.03 7.62
CA ILE A 36 -10.59 -9.73 8.13
C ILE A 36 -12.13 -9.69 8.28
N GLU A 37 -12.87 -10.18 7.28
CA GLU A 37 -14.33 -10.29 7.33
C GLU A 37 -14.79 -11.22 8.46
N ARG A 38 -14.17 -12.41 8.61
CA ARG A 38 -14.49 -13.31 9.71
C ARG A 38 -14.25 -12.70 11.08
N ALA A 39 -13.16 -11.93 11.25
CA ALA A 39 -12.88 -11.24 12.50
C ALA A 39 -13.97 -10.21 12.84
N ARG A 40 -14.40 -9.43 11.84
CA ARG A 40 -15.55 -8.51 11.96
C ARG A 40 -16.81 -9.26 12.38
N ASP A 41 -17.20 -10.32 11.68
CA ASP A 41 -18.45 -11.04 11.94
C ASP A 41 -18.48 -11.70 13.33
N VAL A 42 -17.33 -12.21 13.79
CA VAL A 42 -17.19 -12.73 15.16
C VAL A 42 -17.32 -11.59 16.18
N GLY A 43 -16.72 -10.44 15.92
CA GLY A 43 -16.83 -9.25 16.76
C GLY A 43 -18.27 -8.74 16.90
N MET A 44 -18.97 -8.61 15.76
CA MET A 44 -20.36 -8.16 15.67
C MET A 44 -21.31 -9.09 16.43
N ARG A 45 -21.19 -10.41 16.24
CA ARG A 45 -21.97 -11.40 17.02
C ARG A 45 -21.68 -11.30 18.51
N GLY A 46 -20.44 -11.00 18.88
CA GLY A 46 -20.04 -10.74 20.27
C GLY A 46 -20.69 -9.49 20.86
N CYS A 47 -20.90 -8.43 20.08
CA CYS A 47 -21.59 -7.22 20.54
C CYS A 47 -23.05 -7.50 20.91
N ALA A 48 -23.77 -8.25 20.08
CA ALA A 48 -25.16 -8.61 20.33
C ALA A 48 -25.35 -9.41 21.63
N GLY A 49 -24.40 -10.31 21.95
CA GLY A 49 -24.44 -11.11 23.18
C GLY A 49 -24.01 -10.35 24.45
N ARG A 50 -23.11 -9.37 24.34
CA ARG A 50 -22.60 -8.61 25.51
C ARG A 50 -23.44 -7.39 25.87
N TYR A 51 -24.07 -6.74 24.89
CA TYR A 51 -24.81 -5.50 25.10
C TYR A 51 -26.30 -5.70 24.79
N PRO A 52 -27.15 -5.87 25.82
CA PRO A 52 -28.59 -5.96 25.64
C PRO A 52 -29.23 -4.61 25.28
N ASP A 53 -28.64 -3.50 25.76
CA ASP A 53 -29.05 -2.14 25.39
C ASP A 53 -28.71 -1.84 23.91
N PRO A 54 -29.69 -1.43 23.08
CA PRO A 54 -29.46 -1.18 21.65
C PRO A 54 -28.44 -0.07 21.39
N ALA A 55 -28.42 1.00 22.20
CA ALA A 55 -27.48 2.11 22.00
C ALA A 55 -26.03 1.72 22.34
N ALA A 56 -25.80 0.91 23.37
CA ALA A 56 -24.49 0.33 23.65
C ALA A 56 -24.04 -0.67 22.58
N ARG A 57 -24.96 -1.48 22.06
CA ARG A 57 -24.69 -2.43 20.97
C ARG A 57 -24.27 -1.72 19.69
N GLU A 58 -25.02 -0.70 19.28
CA GLU A 58 -24.72 0.08 18.07
C GLU A 58 -23.31 0.69 18.15
N ARG A 59 -22.93 1.26 19.29
CA ARG A 59 -21.56 1.76 19.51
C ARG A 59 -20.49 0.69 19.38
N CYS A 60 -20.75 -0.52 19.90
CA CYS A 60 -19.86 -1.66 19.75
C CYS A 60 -19.72 -2.09 18.29
N GLU A 61 -20.82 -2.14 17.55
CA GLU A 61 -20.85 -2.50 16.12
C GLU A 61 -20.09 -1.48 15.25
N ILE A 62 -20.28 -0.19 15.50
CA ILE A 62 -19.56 0.91 14.82
C ILE A 62 -18.04 0.77 15.02
N LEU A 63 -17.59 0.39 16.21
CA LEU A 63 -16.17 0.18 16.48
C LEU A 63 -15.59 -0.95 15.61
N PHE A 64 -16.28 -2.08 15.49
CA PHE A 64 -15.84 -3.19 14.64
C PHE A 64 -15.89 -2.86 13.15
N GLU A 65 -16.89 -2.09 12.71
CA GLU A 65 -16.92 -1.57 11.32
C GLU A 65 -15.73 -0.64 11.03
N THR A 66 -15.44 0.27 11.97
CA THR A 66 -14.30 1.18 11.82
C THR A 66 -12.98 0.41 11.77
N GLN A 67 -12.80 -0.59 12.64
CA GLN A 67 -11.63 -1.47 12.62
C GLN A 67 -11.54 -2.26 11.31
N TYR A 68 -12.65 -2.81 10.82
CA TYR A 68 -12.71 -3.53 9.55
C TYR A 68 -12.23 -2.68 8.38
N VAL A 69 -12.74 -1.45 8.26
CA VAL A 69 -12.33 -0.51 7.20
C VAL A 69 -10.85 -0.17 7.34
N MET A 70 -10.37 0.08 8.55
CA MET A 70 -8.96 0.39 8.82
C MET A 70 -8.04 -0.78 8.44
N GLU A 71 -8.30 -1.99 8.93
CA GLU A 71 -7.50 -3.18 8.65
C GLU A 71 -7.48 -3.52 7.15
N ARG A 72 -8.66 -3.46 6.51
CA ARG A 72 -8.78 -3.70 5.06
C ARG A 72 -7.96 -2.68 4.28
N ASN A 73 -8.04 -1.40 4.64
CA ASN A 73 -7.27 -0.35 3.98
C ASN A 73 -5.78 -0.50 4.22
N ILE A 74 -5.33 -0.75 5.46
CA ILE A 74 -3.91 -1.02 5.75
C ILE A 74 -3.40 -2.19 4.92
N ALA A 75 -4.15 -3.30 4.89
CA ALA A 75 -3.82 -4.47 4.10
C ALA A 75 -3.69 -4.17 2.60
N LEU A 76 -4.56 -3.32 2.04
CA LEU A 76 -4.47 -2.86 0.65
C LEU A 76 -3.26 -1.94 0.44
N PHE A 77 -3.08 -0.93 1.29
CA PHE A 77 -1.99 0.05 1.19
C PHE A 77 -0.62 -0.60 1.30
N THR A 78 -0.41 -1.52 2.24
CA THR A 78 0.85 -2.24 2.37
C THR A 78 1.18 -3.04 1.12
N ARG A 79 0.19 -3.69 0.50
CA ARG A 79 0.37 -4.41 -0.77
C ARG A 79 0.68 -3.47 -1.92
N LEU A 80 -0.06 -2.37 -2.04
CA LEU A 80 0.19 -1.33 -3.04
C LEU A 80 1.60 -0.76 -2.91
N LEU A 81 2.05 -0.46 -1.70
CA LEU A 81 3.40 0.02 -1.42
C LEU A 81 4.46 -1.02 -1.79
N LEU A 82 4.21 -2.30 -1.54
CA LEU A 82 5.14 -3.37 -1.91
C LEU A 82 5.25 -3.54 -3.44
N VAL A 83 4.13 -3.39 -4.15
CA VAL A 83 4.07 -3.47 -5.62
C VAL A 83 4.71 -2.23 -6.27
N ALA A 84 4.31 -1.03 -5.82
CA ALA A 84 4.71 0.23 -6.44
C ALA A 84 6.00 0.84 -5.86
N GLY A 85 6.49 0.33 -4.73
CA GLY A 85 7.64 0.89 -4.01
C GLY A 85 8.89 1.07 -4.87
N PRO A 86 9.34 0.04 -5.62
CA PRO A 86 10.50 0.19 -6.50
C PRO A 86 10.30 1.23 -7.60
N LEU A 87 9.10 1.33 -8.17
CA LEU A 87 8.77 2.35 -9.19
C LEU A 87 8.80 3.77 -8.60
N ALA A 88 8.24 3.95 -7.39
CA ALA A 88 8.31 5.21 -6.67
C ALA A 88 9.75 5.61 -6.34
N GLY A 89 10.58 4.65 -5.91
CA GLY A 89 12.01 4.86 -5.65
C GLY A 89 12.78 5.34 -6.90
N ILE A 90 12.53 4.74 -8.06
CA ILE A 90 13.13 5.18 -9.33
C ILE A 90 12.64 6.58 -9.71
N GLY A 91 11.34 6.87 -9.54
CA GLY A 91 10.76 8.18 -9.81
C GLY A 91 11.39 9.29 -8.96
N VAL A 92 11.57 9.05 -7.66
CA VAL A 92 12.24 9.97 -6.73
C VAL A 92 13.70 10.18 -7.14
N TRP A 93 14.42 9.10 -7.47
CA TRP A 93 15.82 9.20 -7.89
C TRP A 93 15.99 10.06 -9.14
N ILE A 94 15.15 9.85 -10.17
CA ILE A 94 15.15 10.67 -11.39
C ILE A 94 14.81 12.13 -11.07
N GLY A 95 13.83 12.38 -10.20
CA GLY A 95 13.44 13.73 -9.78
C GLY A 95 14.58 14.49 -9.07
N LEU A 96 15.34 13.80 -8.22
CA LEU A 96 16.50 14.37 -7.53
C LEU A 96 17.68 14.62 -8.48
N ASP A 97 17.95 13.74 -9.44
CA ASP A 97 19.04 13.92 -10.41
C ASP A 97 18.76 15.15 -11.32
N ARG A 98 17.51 15.35 -11.74
CA ARG A 98 17.09 16.53 -12.52
C ARG A 98 17.27 17.85 -11.77
N ARG A 99 17.12 17.85 -10.44
CA ARG A 99 17.29 19.06 -9.59
C ARG A 99 18.75 19.47 -9.38
N LYS A 100 19.72 18.58 -9.63
CA LYS A 100 21.16 18.89 -9.49
C LYS A 100 21.78 19.58 -10.72
N SER A 101 21.05 19.75 -11.82
CA SER A 101 21.54 20.40 -13.04
C SER A 101 21.50 21.95 -13.16
N PRO A 102 21.18 22.79 -12.15
CA PRO A 102 21.21 24.24 -12.33
C PRO A 102 22.54 24.86 -11.87
N SER A 103 23.66 24.67 -12.60
CA SER A 103 24.88 25.50 -12.38
C SER A 103 25.99 25.36 -13.44
N ARG A 104 25.73 25.62 -14.72
CA ARG A 104 26.83 25.92 -15.69
C ARG A 104 26.44 27.00 -16.70
N ARG A 105 26.04 28.19 -16.25
CA ARG A 105 25.94 29.37 -17.14
C ARG A 105 25.95 30.71 -16.41
N SER A 106 26.95 30.99 -15.56
CA SER A 106 27.20 32.38 -15.10
C SER A 106 28.65 32.66 -14.69
N ARG A 107 29.65 32.09 -15.38
CA ARG A 107 31.06 32.44 -15.16
C ARG A 107 31.76 32.80 -16.48
N ARG A 108 31.20 33.79 -17.16
CA ARG A 108 31.84 34.60 -18.21
C ARG A 108 31.19 35.98 -18.18
N ARG A 109 31.61 36.80 -17.23
CA ARG A 109 31.68 38.25 -17.35
C ARG A 109 32.95 38.68 -16.63
#